data_AF-A0AAW7N9L6-F1
#
_entry.id   AF-A0AAW7N9L6-F1
#
_cell.length_a   1.000
_cell.length_b   1.000
_cell.length_c   1.000
_cell.angle_alpha   90.00
_cell.angle_beta   90.00
_cell.angle_gamma   90.00
#
_symmetry.space_group_name_H-M   'P 1'
#
loop_
_entity.id
_entity.type
_entity.pdbx_description
1 polymer ?
#
loop_
_entity_poly.entity_id
_entity_poly.type
_entity_poly.pdbx_seq_one_letter_code
_entity_poly.pdbx_strand_id
1 'polypeptide(L)'
;MDYYLAISQMSLGKLITATLGIALIRMTHKVAKVIRKNNKTAVDEEYYYQKKNLQSPKKSKINPISKDNYVFSNQDNNFVLWTERLWLDHDQILNRIDRNLNSMLRQGMRAQDIAEKLFPGNAKSMRNDNIPKALIDATVSAKRLARTEAAAREDELTDIFFKENKIKYFDWVTEPGACKKCLVIGALRPYKVDDEASPRIPGSSHPNCRCRRIPTEVEADEKADSLKKALAAGIVSGIGKRDDKEENTEEDIQYTYTEGEIKTYRIFDNDGKLKERKSWRKPTKSEFTILKKGGWKDD
;
A
#
# COMPACT_ATOMS: atom_id res chain seq x y z
N MET A 1 43.73 -28.42 3.90
CA MET A 1 43.92 -27.91 2.51
C MET A 1 42.57 -27.86 1.77
N ASP A 2 41.46 -27.97 2.50
CA ASP A 2 40.13 -28.29 1.94
C ASP A 2 39.26 -27.05 1.69
N TYR A 3 39.68 -25.88 2.20
CA TYR A 3 39.01 -24.62 1.93
C TYR A 3 39.28 -24.12 0.50
N TYR A 4 40.42 -24.49 -0.09
CA TYR A 4 40.79 -24.11 -1.46
C TYR A 4 40.13 -24.99 -2.54
N LEU A 5 39.84 -26.26 -2.22
CA LEU A 5 39.20 -27.19 -3.16
C LEU A 5 37.68 -26.93 -3.30
N ALA A 6 37.02 -26.41 -2.27
CA ALA A 6 35.62 -26.00 -2.38
C ALA A 6 35.43 -24.75 -3.27
N ILE A 7 36.43 -23.86 -3.31
CA ILE A 7 36.40 -22.63 -4.12
C ILE A 7 36.63 -22.95 -5.61
N SER A 8 37.33 -24.04 -5.94
CA SER A 8 37.66 -24.37 -7.35
C SER A 8 36.46 -24.85 -8.18
N GLN A 9 35.32 -25.21 -7.56
CA GLN A 9 34.11 -25.65 -8.24
C GLN A 9 32.97 -24.61 -8.26
N MET A 10 33.09 -23.49 -7.55
CA MET A 10 32.06 -22.46 -7.55
C MET A 10 32.28 -21.44 -8.67
N SER A 11 31.29 -21.28 -9.55
CA SER A 11 31.35 -20.23 -10.57
C SER A 11 31.34 -18.84 -9.92
N LEU A 12 31.96 -17.84 -10.58
CA LEU A 12 31.96 -16.44 -10.16
C LEU A 12 30.54 -15.95 -9.82
N GLY A 13 29.54 -16.38 -10.61
CA GLY A 13 28.14 -16.05 -10.37
C GLY A 13 27.61 -16.55 -9.02
N LYS A 14 28.02 -17.75 -8.60
CA LYS A 14 27.63 -18.33 -7.31
C LYS A 14 28.30 -17.64 -6.13
N LEU A 15 29.55 -17.21 -6.27
CA LEU A 15 30.23 -16.40 -5.24
C LEU A 15 29.56 -15.04 -5.03
N ILE A 16 29.22 -14.33 -6.12
CA ILE A 16 28.50 -13.04 -6.03
C ILE A 16 27.13 -13.24 -5.40
N THR A 17 26.38 -14.26 -5.83
CA THR A 17 25.05 -14.53 -5.27
C THR A 17 25.13 -14.87 -3.77
N ALA A 18 26.13 -15.66 -3.34
CA ALA A 18 26.31 -16.00 -1.93
C ALA A 18 26.65 -14.78 -1.07
N THR A 19 27.54 -13.90 -1.54
CA THR A 19 27.90 -12.67 -0.79
C THR A 19 26.72 -11.72 -0.67
N LEU A 20 25.93 -11.55 -1.74
CA LEU A 20 24.67 -10.80 -1.71
C LEU A 20 23.62 -11.46 -0.80
N GLY A 21 23.54 -12.79 -0.81
CA GLY A 21 22.74 -13.59 0.12
C GLY A 21 22.97 -13.20 1.58
N ILE A 22 24.22 -13.28 2.02
CA ILE A 22 24.61 -12.95 3.40
C ILE A 22 24.26 -11.49 3.76
N ALA A 23 24.52 -10.55 2.84
CA ALA A 23 24.19 -9.15 3.05
C ALA A 23 22.67 -8.92 3.17
N LEU A 24 21.89 -9.55 2.31
CA LEU A 24 20.43 -9.47 2.32
C LEU A 24 19.84 -10.13 3.57
N ILE A 25 20.37 -11.25 4.06
CA ILE A 25 19.93 -11.88 5.32
C ILE A 25 20.07 -10.88 6.48
N ARG A 26 21.22 -10.20 6.57
CA ARG A 26 21.45 -9.17 7.60
C ARG A 26 20.44 -8.02 7.49
N MET A 27 20.09 -7.61 6.27
CA MET A 27 19.06 -6.58 6.05
C MET A 27 17.67 -7.09 6.46
N THR A 28 17.29 -8.30 6.06
CA THR A 28 16.02 -8.95 6.41
C THR A 28 15.86 -9.05 7.93
N HIS A 29 16.92 -9.42 8.66
CA HIS A 29 16.91 -9.41 10.13
C HIS A 29 16.67 -8.02 10.73
N LYS A 30 17.28 -6.96 10.17
CA LYS A 30 17.03 -5.58 10.62
C LYS A 30 15.58 -5.17 10.35
N VAL A 31 15.04 -5.50 9.17
CA VAL A 31 13.64 -5.26 8.81
C VAL A 31 12.71 -5.99 9.78
N ALA A 32 12.95 -7.27 10.05
CA ALA A 32 12.17 -8.04 11.01
C ALA A 32 12.15 -7.38 12.39
N LYS A 33 13.31 -6.91 12.89
CA LYS A 33 13.38 -6.18 14.16
C LYS A 33 12.53 -4.91 14.16
N VAL A 34 12.52 -4.15 13.05
CA VAL A 34 11.70 -2.95 12.91
C VAL A 34 10.21 -3.31 12.89
N ILE A 35 9.81 -4.35 12.16
CA ILE A 35 8.42 -4.82 12.11
C ILE A 35 7.94 -5.26 13.49
N ARG A 36 8.74 -6.04 14.23
CA ARG A 36 8.43 -6.42 15.62
C ARG A 36 8.17 -5.22 16.52
N LYS A 37 9.06 -4.22 16.44
CA LYS A 37 8.89 -2.97 17.19
C LYS A 37 7.60 -2.27 16.78
N ASN A 38 7.34 -2.15 15.48
CA ASN A 38 6.13 -1.54 14.96
C ASN A 38 4.85 -2.26 15.42
N ASN A 39 4.85 -3.59 15.41
CA ASN A 39 3.73 -4.42 15.86
C ASN A 39 3.45 -4.21 17.35
N LYS A 40 4.50 -4.16 18.18
CA LYS A 40 4.36 -3.85 19.61
C LYS A 40 3.82 -2.44 19.82
N THR A 41 4.40 -1.46 19.13
CA THR A 41 3.96 -0.06 19.21
C THR A 41 2.50 0.10 18.79
N ALA A 42 2.07 -0.53 17.69
CA ALA A 42 0.67 -0.47 17.23
C ALA A 42 -0.30 -1.03 18.29
N VAL A 43 0.04 -2.17 18.90
CA VAL A 43 -0.75 -2.76 19.98
C VAL A 43 -0.82 -1.85 21.21
N ASP A 44 0.33 -1.31 21.62
CA ASP A 44 0.41 -0.42 22.79
C ASP A 44 -0.37 0.88 22.54
N GLU A 45 -0.18 1.54 21.40
CA GLU A 45 -0.86 2.79 21.02
C GLU A 45 -2.37 2.61 20.92
N GLU A 46 -2.84 1.54 20.29
CA GLU A 46 -4.27 1.27 20.17
C GLU A 46 -4.88 0.94 21.54
N TYR A 47 -4.18 0.20 22.39
CA TYR A 47 -4.59 -0.01 23.78
C TYR A 47 -4.72 1.32 24.55
N TYR A 48 -3.74 2.22 24.42
CA TYR A 48 -3.79 3.53 25.06
C TYR A 48 -4.91 4.41 24.50
N TYR A 49 -5.15 4.37 23.19
CA TYR A 49 -6.26 5.07 22.54
C TYR A 49 -7.61 4.59 23.08
N GLN A 50 -7.83 3.27 23.11
CA GLN A 50 -9.04 2.67 23.65
C GLN A 50 -9.18 2.96 25.15
N LYS A 51 -8.09 2.98 25.92
CA LYS A 51 -8.15 3.34 27.34
C LYS A 51 -8.56 4.78 27.61
N LYS A 52 -8.15 5.71 26.75
CA LYS A 52 -8.44 7.12 26.92
C LYS A 52 -9.86 7.48 26.47
N ASN A 53 -10.31 6.88 25.36
CA ASN A 53 -11.54 7.31 24.70
C ASN A 53 -12.71 6.31 24.85
N LEU A 54 -12.44 5.09 25.31
CA LEU A 54 -13.38 3.96 25.39
C LEU A 54 -13.16 3.16 26.70
N GLN A 55 -13.91 2.06 26.90
CA GLN A 55 -13.63 1.09 27.98
C GLN A 55 -12.51 0.11 27.56
N SER A 56 -11.40 0.06 28.29
CA SER A 56 -10.25 -0.74 27.84
C SER A 56 -10.45 -2.25 28.01
N PRO A 57 -10.01 -3.07 27.03
CA PRO A 57 -9.96 -4.51 27.24
C PRO A 57 -8.89 -4.90 28.27
N LYS A 58 -9.05 -6.08 28.89
CA LYS A 58 -8.09 -6.59 29.88
C LYS A 58 -6.72 -6.85 29.26
N LYS A 59 -5.64 -6.35 29.89
CA LYS A 59 -4.24 -6.50 29.43
C LYS A 59 -3.81 -7.96 29.15
N SER A 60 -4.40 -8.94 29.82
CA SER A 60 -4.10 -10.37 29.63
C SER A 60 -4.43 -10.87 28.22
N LYS A 61 -5.45 -10.32 27.55
CA LYS A 61 -5.83 -10.69 26.18
C LYS A 61 -5.04 -9.93 25.10
N ILE A 62 -4.37 -8.84 25.48
CA ILE A 62 -3.66 -7.93 24.57
C ILE A 62 -2.23 -8.41 24.30
N ASN A 63 -1.53 -8.86 25.34
CA ASN A 63 -0.13 -9.28 25.25
C ASN A 63 0.16 -10.33 24.13
N PRO A 64 -0.69 -11.34 23.90
CA PRO A 64 -0.48 -12.32 22.84
C PRO A 64 -0.46 -11.71 21.43
N ILE A 65 -1.25 -10.66 21.17
CA ILE A 65 -1.39 -10.05 19.83
C ILE A 65 -0.08 -9.46 19.34
N SER A 66 0.75 -8.93 20.23
CA SER A 66 2.05 -8.35 19.89
C SER A 66 3.09 -9.36 19.39
N LYS A 67 2.84 -10.66 19.56
CA LYS A 67 3.80 -11.72 19.23
C LYS A 67 3.92 -11.95 17.71
N ASP A 68 5.08 -12.46 17.31
CA ASP A 68 5.39 -12.74 15.90
C ASP A 68 4.49 -13.83 15.31
N ASN A 69 4.23 -14.88 16.10
CA ASN A 69 3.47 -16.07 15.73
C ASN A 69 1.98 -15.95 16.07
N TYR A 70 1.49 -14.72 16.27
CA TYR A 70 0.08 -14.51 16.55
C TYR A 70 -0.75 -14.87 15.30
N VAL A 71 -1.76 -15.69 15.51
CA VAL A 71 -2.73 -16.09 14.48
C VAL A 71 -4.00 -15.26 14.70
N PHE A 72 -4.41 -14.53 13.68
CA PHE A 72 -5.58 -13.66 13.75
C PHE A 72 -6.88 -14.47 13.67
N SER A 73 -7.93 -13.99 14.34
CA SER A 73 -9.21 -14.71 14.45
C SER A 73 -9.97 -14.85 13.13
N ASN A 74 -9.85 -13.86 12.22
CA ASN A 74 -10.68 -13.75 11.02
C ASN A 74 -9.88 -13.96 9.73
N GLN A 75 -8.92 -14.87 9.73
CA GLN A 75 -8.14 -15.17 8.54
C GLN A 75 -8.39 -16.60 8.09
N ASP A 76 -8.73 -16.72 6.80
CA ASP A 76 -8.87 -18.00 6.11
C ASP A 76 -7.66 -18.91 6.38
N ASN A 77 -7.86 -20.22 6.27
CA ASN A 77 -6.85 -21.28 6.48
C ASN A 77 -5.56 -21.12 5.63
N ASN A 78 -5.47 -20.12 4.76
CA ASN A 78 -4.33 -19.79 3.91
C ASN A 78 -3.48 -18.62 4.43
N PHE A 79 -3.66 -18.16 5.67
CA PHE A 79 -2.87 -17.05 6.17
C PHE A 79 -1.41 -17.42 6.47
N VAL A 80 -0.51 -16.82 5.70
CA VAL A 80 0.93 -16.92 5.88
C VAL A 80 1.41 -15.86 6.87
N LEU A 81 2.17 -16.27 7.89
CA LEU A 81 2.69 -15.36 8.91
C LEU A 81 3.54 -14.25 8.26
N TRP A 82 3.58 -13.07 8.87
CA TRP A 82 4.37 -11.96 8.29
C TRP A 82 5.88 -12.29 8.23
N THR A 83 6.38 -13.09 9.17
CA THR A 83 7.77 -13.56 9.18
C THR A 83 8.06 -14.41 7.95
N GLU A 84 7.15 -15.32 7.59
CA GLU A 84 7.26 -16.15 6.40
C GLU A 84 7.16 -15.31 5.13
N ARG A 85 6.19 -14.39 5.06
CA ARG A 85 6.07 -13.43 3.94
C ARG A 85 7.35 -12.62 3.74
N LEU A 86 8.00 -12.18 4.83
CA LEU A 86 9.27 -11.45 4.76
C LEU A 86 10.42 -12.32 4.21
N TRP A 87 10.49 -13.60 4.58
CA TRP A 87 11.49 -14.52 4.05
C TRP A 87 11.21 -14.92 2.59
N LEU A 88 9.94 -15.09 2.21
CA LEU A 88 9.56 -15.29 0.81
C LEU A 88 9.97 -14.10 -0.06
N ASP A 89 9.76 -12.86 0.41
CA ASP A 89 10.23 -11.66 -0.27
C ASP A 89 11.77 -11.67 -0.41
N HIS A 90 12.49 -12.07 0.64
CA HIS A 90 13.96 -12.22 0.61
C HIS A 90 14.41 -13.21 -0.47
N ASP A 91 13.80 -14.39 -0.53
CA ASP A 91 14.13 -15.44 -1.49
C ASP A 91 13.80 -14.99 -2.92
N GLN A 92 12.68 -14.30 -3.12
CA GLN A 92 12.31 -13.73 -4.43
C GLN A 92 13.36 -12.74 -4.94
N ILE A 93 13.91 -11.89 -4.05
CA ILE A 93 14.98 -10.95 -4.41
C ILE A 93 16.25 -11.70 -4.82
N LEU A 94 16.67 -12.70 -4.05
CA LEU A 94 17.85 -13.50 -4.38
C LEU A 94 17.68 -14.23 -5.71
N ASN A 95 16.53 -14.85 -5.94
CA ASN A 95 16.22 -15.54 -7.19
C ASN A 95 16.18 -14.59 -8.39
N ARG A 96 15.74 -13.34 -8.19
CA ARG A 96 15.79 -12.30 -9.22
C ARG A 96 17.23 -11.93 -9.55
N ILE A 97 18.07 -11.74 -8.54
CA ILE A 97 19.51 -11.42 -8.71
C ILE A 97 20.24 -12.57 -9.40
N ASP A 98 20.08 -13.82 -8.94
CA ASP A 98 20.74 -15.00 -9.51
C ASP A 98 20.33 -15.20 -10.98
N ARG A 99 19.04 -15.05 -11.33
CA ARG A 99 18.58 -15.12 -12.72
C ARG A 99 19.22 -14.05 -13.60
N ASN A 100 19.27 -12.80 -13.14
CA ASN A 100 19.86 -11.70 -13.90
C ASN A 100 21.36 -11.90 -14.09
N LEU A 101 22.08 -12.27 -13.03
CA LEU A 101 23.51 -12.55 -13.07
C LEU A 101 23.84 -13.73 -14.00
N ASN A 102 23.12 -14.84 -13.87
CA ASN A 102 23.33 -16.01 -14.73
C ASN A 102 23.02 -15.70 -16.20
N SER A 103 22.00 -14.88 -16.49
CA SER A 103 21.72 -14.43 -17.84
C SER A 103 22.87 -13.60 -18.43
N MET A 104 23.45 -12.69 -17.65
CA MET A 104 24.60 -11.89 -18.06
C MET A 104 25.85 -12.74 -18.32
N LEU A 105 26.11 -13.72 -17.45
CA LEU A 105 27.22 -14.66 -17.61
C LEU A 105 27.04 -15.55 -18.85
N ARG A 106 25.83 -16.05 -19.12
CA ARG A 106 25.52 -16.83 -20.33
C ARG A 106 25.71 -16.04 -21.62
N GLN A 107 25.49 -14.73 -21.58
CA GLN A 107 25.73 -13.83 -22.72
C GLN A 107 27.22 -13.51 -22.92
N GLY A 108 28.11 -14.02 -22.06
CA GLY A 108 29.55 -13.77 -22.16
C GLY A 108 29.96 -12.34 -21.81
N MET A 109 29.15 -11.62 -21.02
CA MET A 109 29.49 -10.26 -20.58
C MET A 109 30.79 -10.25 -19.77
N ARG A 110 31.60 -9.20 -19.93
CA ARG A 110 32.80 -9.02 -19.12
C ARG A 110 32.42 -8.61 -17.70
N ALA A 111 33.31 -8.87 -16.74
CA ALA A 111 33.06 -8.55 -15.34
C ALA A 111 32.72 -7.07 -15.11
N GLN A 112 33.34 -6.16 -15.90
CA GLN A 112 33.08 -4.73 -15.86
C GLN A 112 31.66 -4.39 -16.32
N ASP A 113 31.22 -4.98 -17.44
CA ASP A 113 29.87 -4.75 -17.99
C ASP A 113 28.79 -5.28 -17.04
N ILE A 114 29.05 -6.44 -16.40
CA ILE A 114 28.18 -7.00 -15.37
C ILE A 114 28.08 -6.05 -14.18
N ALA A 115 29.21 -5.53 -13.70
CA ALA A 115 29.22 -4.60 -12.57
C ALA A 115 28.44 -3.31 -12.89
N GLU A 116 28.63 -2.73 -14.08
CA GLU A 116 27.91 -1.53 -14.51
C GLU A 116 26.39 -1.78 -14.64
N LYS A 117 25.99 -2.95 -15.13
CA LYS A 117 24.58 -3.30 -15.28
C LYS A 117 23.89 -3.63 -13.95
N LEU A 118 24.61 -4.25 -13.01
CA LEU A 118 24.11 -4.58 -11.68
C LEU A 118 24.10 -3.36 -10.75
N PHE A 119 25.07 -2.46 -10.88
CA PHE A 119 25.24 -1.26 -10.07
C PHE A 119 25.40 -0.02 -10.97
N PRO A 120 24.34 0.36 -11.70
CA PRO A 120 24.43 1.50 -12.60
C PRO A 120 24.62 2.81 -11.83
N GLY A 121 25.54 3.65 -12.30
CA GLY A 121 25.84 4.95 -11.69
C GLY A 121 24.83 6.07 -11.99
N ASN A 122 23.84 5.83 -12.86
CA ASN A 122 22.87 6.85 -13.26
C ASN A 122 21.41 6.48 -12.91
N ALA A 123 20.63 7.50 -12.55
CA ALA A 123 19.26 7.34 -12.04
C ALA A 123 18.28 6.71 -13.05
N LYS A 124 18.50 6.88 -14.35
CA LYS A 124 17.67 6.27 -15.40
C LYS A 124 17.85 4.76 -15.42
N SER A 125 19.10 4.30 -15.38
CA SER A 125 19.46 2.89 -15.42
C SER A 125 19.11 2.17 -14.11
N MET A 126 19.10 2.88 -12.97
CA MET A 126 18.58 2.36 -11.69
C MET A 126 17.10 1.93 -11.73
N ARG A 127 16.32 2.35 -12.75
CA ARG A 127 14.94 1.90 -12.94
C ARG A 127 14.84 0.53 -13.61
N ASN A 128 15.90 0.09 -14.29
CA ASN A 128 15.97 -1.22 -14.92
C ASN A 128 16.09 -2.34 -13.88
N ASP A 129 15.98 -3.59 -14.33
CA ASP A 129 16.08 -4.74 -13.45
C ASP A 129 17.54 -4.99 -12.99
N ASN A 130 17.91 -4.39 -11.86
CA ASN A 130 19.24 -4.44 -11.25
C ASN A 130 19.17 -4.55 -9.72
N ILE A 131 20.33 -4.63 -9.06
CA ILE A 131 20.40 -4.81 -7.60
C ILE A 131 19.78 -3.63 -6.84
N PRO A 132 20.12 -2.35 -7.14
CA PRO A 132 19.46 -1.22 -6.50
C PRO A 132 17.94 -1.23 -6.61
N LYS A 133 17.39 -1.53 -7.80
CA LYS A 133 15.94 -1.64 -8.01
C LYS A 133 15.32 -2.74 -7.17
N ALA A 134 15.95 -3.92 -7.13
CA ALA A 134 15.47 -5.03 -6.32
C ALA A 134 15.45 -4.68 -4.82
N LEU A 135 16.49 -3.98 -4.31
CA LEU A 135 16.53 -3.49 -2.93
C LEU A 135 15.46 -2.42 -2.64
N ILE A 136 15.18 -1.52 -3.58
CA ILE A 136 14.12 -0.52 -3.44
C ILE A 136 12.76 -1.22 -3.36
N ASP A 137 12.50 -2.17 -4.26
CA ASP A 137 11.26 -2.95 -4.27
C ASP A 137 11.08 -3.73 -2.97
N ALA A 138 12.16 -4.37 -2.49
CA ALA A 138 12.20 -5.04 -1.20
C ALA A 138 11.84 -4.11 -0.05
N THR A 139 12.41 -2.90 -0.05
CA THR A 139 12.16 -1.90 0.99
C THR A 139 10.71 -1.42 0.96
N VAL A 140 10.13 -1.24 -0.23
CA VAL A 140 8.72 -0.88 -0.39
C VAL A 140 7.81 -2.02 0.07
N SER A 141 8.13 -3.27 -0.27
CA SER A 141 7.39 -4.46 0.17
C SER A 141 7.41 -4.58 1.69
N ALA A 142 8.60 -4.52 2.30
CA ALA A 142 8.79 -4.55 3.75
C ALA A 142 7.98 -3.47 4.49
N LYS A 143 7.95 -2.22 3.95
CA LYS A 143 7.13 -1.14 4.53
C LYS A 143 5.63 -1.43 4.44
N ARG A 144 5.16 -1.99 3.32
CA ARG A 144 3.75 -2.38 3.14
C ARG A 144 3.38 -3.52 4.07
N LEU A 145 4.26 -4.52 4.20
CA LEU A 145 4.11 -5.63 5.13
C LEU A 145 3.99 -5.12 6.56
N ALA A 146 4.93 -4.28 7.01
CA ALA A 146 4.93 -3.70 8.36
C ALA A 146 3.62 -2.99 8.71
N ARG A 147 3.06 -2.21 7.78
CA ARG A 147 1.83 -1.45 8.00
C ARG A 147 0.58 -2.31 7.96
N THR A 148 0.54 -3.28 7.04
CA THR A 148 -0.55 -4.25 6.96
C THR A 148 -0.64 -5.07 8.24
N GLU A 149 0.52 -5.46 8.76
CA GLU A 149 0.67 -6.29 9.94
C GLU A 149 0.38 -5.54 11.26
N ALA A 150 0.70 -4.24 11.30
CA ALA A 150 0.25 -3.36 12.38
C ALA A 150 -1.27 -3.13 12.35
N ALA A 151 -1.83 -2.79 11.18
CA ALA A 151 -3.26 -2.56 11.03
C ALA A 151 -4.09 -3.80 11.38
N ALA A 152 -3.60 -5.00 11.04
CA ALA A 152 -4.23 -6.27 11.44
C ALA A 152 -4.32 -6.42 12.97
N ARG A 153 -3.26 -6.01 13.70
CA ARG A 153 -3.23 -6.09 15.17
C ARG A 153 -4.13 -5.06 15.83
N GLU A 154 -4.15 -3.83 15.30
CA GLU A 154 -5.09 -2.79 15.76
C GLU A 154 -6.54 -3.25 15.57
N ASP A 155 -6.83 -3.87 14.43
CA ASP A 155 -8.15 -4.41 14.12
C ASP A 155 -8.56 -5.57 15.04
N GLU A 156 -7.63 -6.45 15.38
CA GLU A 156 -7.86 -7.54 16.33
C GLU A 156 -8.16 -7.03 17.74
N LEU A 157 -7.43 -6.01 18.19
CA LEU A 157 -7.72 -5.36 19.48
C LEU A 157 -9.10 -4.73 19.49
N THR A 158 -9.45 -4.06 18.39
CA THR A 158 -10.77 -3.46 18.21
C THR A 158 -11.86 -4.52 18.26
N ASP A 159 -11.62 -5.70 17.68
CA ASP A 159 -12.55 -6.83 17.73
C ASP A 159 -12.79 -7.35 19.14
N ILE A 160 -11.70 -7.56 19.89
CA ILE A 160 -11.78 -7.97 21.31
C ILE A 160 -12.55 -6.93 22.11
N PHE A 161 -12.27 -5.65 21.87
CA PHE A 161 -12.98 -4.55 22.50
C PHE A 161 -14.49 -4.60 22.21
N PHE A 162 -14.89 -4.82 20.95
CA PHE A 162 -16.30 -4.93 20.59
C PHE A 162 -16.99 -6.09 21.30
N LYS A 163 -16.35 -7.26 21.33
CA LYS A 163 -16.88 -8.46 21.99
C LYS A 163 -16.98 -8.29 23.51
N GLU A 164 -15.98 -7.70 24.16
CA GLU A 164 -16.00 -7.48 25.62
C GLU A 164 -17.08 -6.48 26.05
N ASN A 165 -17.32 -5.45 25.24
CA ASN A 165 -18.31 -4.42 25.52
C ASN A 165 -19.69 -4.71 24.93
N LYS A 166 -19.90 -5.91 24.35
CA LYS A 166 -21.16 -6.34 23.72
C LYS A 166 -21.67 -5.33 22.66
N ILE A 167 -20.73 -4.73 21.93
CA ILE A 167 -21.04 -3.85 20.80
C ILE A 167 -21.64 -4.71 19.70
N LYS A 168 -22.84 -4.35 19.23
CA LYS A 168 -23.53 -5.09 18.18
C LYS A 168 -23.11 -4.66 16.78
N TYR A 169 -22.92 -3.35 16.58
CA TYR A 169 -22.62 -2.77 15.27
C TYR A 169 -21.36 -1.90 15.29
N PHE A 170 -20.72 -1.82 14.14
CA PHE A 170 -19.60 -0.92 13.91
C PHE A 170 -19.70 -0.21 12.56
N ASP A 171 -19.11 0.97 12.51
CA ASP A 171 -18.90 1.75 11.31
C ASP A 171 -17.47 1.57 10.79
N TRP A 172 -17.32 1.53 9.47
CA TRP A 172 -16.02 1.57 8.81
C TRP A 172 -15.64 3.01 8.48
N VAL A 173 -14.62 3.54 9.15
CA VAL A 173 -14.13 4.90 8.97
C VAL A 173 -12.93 4.92 8.04
N THR A 174 -13.09 5.64 6.93
CA THR A 174 -12.09 5.78 5.88
C THR A 174 -11.13 6.95 6.13
N GLU A 175 -9.85 6.77 5.80
CA GLU A 175 -8.90 7.88 5.80
C GLU A 175 -9.17 8.87 4.63
N PRO A 176 -8.72 10.14 4.73
CA PRO A 176 -8.74 11.05 3.59
C PRO A 176 -7.95 10.48 2.41
N GLY A 177 -8.58 10.42 1.24
CA GLY A 177 -7.98 9.80 0.04
C GLY A 177 -8.03 8.27 0.03
N ALA A 178 -8.91 7.65 0.83
CA ALA A 178 -9.15 6.21 0.81
C ALA A 178 -9.44 5.70 -0.62
N CYS A 179 -9.01 4.47 -0.88
CA CYS A 179 -9.24 3.84 -2.17
C CYS A 179 -10.75 3.56 -2.41
N LYS A 180 -11.13 3.37 -3.68
CA LYS A 180 -12.52 3.06 -4.08
C LYS A 180 -13.13 1.90 -3.29
N LYS A 181 -12.35 0.84 -2.99
CA LYS A 181 -12.81 -0.33 -2.21
C LYS A 181 -13.22 0.08 -0.80
N CYS A 182 -12.36 0.83 -0.10
CA CYS A 182 -12.64 1.28 1.27
C CYS A 182 -13.78 2.31 1.33
N LEU A 183 -13.93 3.16 0.31
CA LEU A 183 -15.07 4.09 0.22
C LEU A 183 -16.40 3.37 0.12
N VAL A 184 -16.48 2.29 -0.68
CA VAL A 184 -17.69 1.47 -0.78
C VAL A 184 -18.01 0.79 0.54
N ILE A 185 -17.01 0.22 1.21
CA ILE A 185 -17.18 -0.39 2.54
C ILE A 185 -17.66 0.66 3.55
N GLY A 186 -17.05 1.83 3.58
CA GLY A 186 -17.46 2.94 4.45
C GLY A 186 -18.88 3.46 4.18
N ALA A 187 -19.39 3.30 2.95
CA ALA A 187 -20.74 3.72 2.59
C ALA A 187 -21.82 2.71 3.00
N LEU A 188 -21.50 1.41 3.08
CA LEU A 188 -22.46 0.34 3.37
C LEU A 188 -22.68 0.08 4.87
N ARG A 189 -22.04 0.87 5.74
CA ARG A 189 -22.23 0.87 7.19
C ARG A 189 -23.70 1.09 7.59
N PRO A 190 -24.17 0.59 8.76
CA PRO A 190 -23.41 -0.12 9.79
C PRO A 190 -23.27 -1.64 9.54
N TYR A 191 -22.22 -2.26 10.09
CA TYR A 191 -21.91 -3.70 10.02
C TYR A 191 -22.06 -4.38 11.38
N LYS A 192 -22.30 -5.70 11.41
CA LYS A 192 -22.46 -6.49 12.65
C LYS A 192 -21.12 -7.09 13.11
N VAL A 193 -20.79 -7.01 14.40
CA VAL A 193 -19.46 -7.40 14.93
C VAL A 193 -19.16 -8.90 14.76
N ASP A 194 -20.15 -9.78 14.90
CA ASP A 194 -19.99 -11.25 14.86
C ASP A 194 -20.49 -11.88 13.55
N ASP A 195 -20.69 -11.09 12.50
CA ASP A 195 -21.12 -11.59 11.19
C ASP A 195 -19.90 -11.87 10.29
N GLU A 196 -19.87 -13.04 9.66
CA GLU A 196 -18.78 -13.47 8.76
C GLU A 196 -18.71 -12.58 7.51
N ALA A 197 -19.83 -12.01 7.08
CA ALA A 197 -19.88 -11.06 5.96
C ALA A 197 -19.32 -9.67 6.32
N SER A 198 -19.06 -9.40 7.60
CA SER A 198 -18.61 -8.08 8.03
C SER A 198 -17.13 -7.83 7.73
N PRO A 199 -16.79 -6.62 7.26
CA PRO A 199 -15.46 -6.33 6.75
C PRO A 199 -14.41 -6.30 7.86
N ARG A 200 -13.23 -6.86 7.58
CA ARG A 200 -12.06 -6.90 8.48
C ARG A 200 -10.82 -6.30 7.82
N ILE A 201 -9.87 -5.88 8.65
CA ILE A 201 -8.56 -5.40 8.19
C ILE A 201 -7.51 -6.48 8.50
N PRO A 202 -6.67 -6.89 7.51
CA PRO A 202 -6.63 -6.42 6.14
C PRO A 202 -7.57 -7.18 5.17
N GLY A 203 -8.20 -8.29 5.58
CA GLY A 203 -8.88 -9.25 4.69
C GLY A 203 -9.86 -8.64 3.69
N SER A 204 -10.72 -7.72 4.14
CA SER A 204 -11.70 -7.03 3.28
C SER A 204 -11.15 -5.75 2.65
N SER A 205 -9.96 -5.30 3.06
CA SER A 205 -9.31 -4.09 2.57
C SER A 205 -8.19 -4.41 1.55
N HIS A 206 -7.25 -3.49 1.33
CA HIS A 206 -6.03 -3.71 0.54
C HIS A 206 -4.80 -3.73 1.46
N PRO A 207 -3.65 -4.30 1.02
CA PRO A 207 -2.39 -4.13 1.74
C PRO A 207 -2.09 -2.64 1.98
N ASN A 208 -1.53 -2.30 3.14
CA ASN A 208 -1.27 -0.91 3.56
C ASN A 208 -2.56 -0.07 3.77
N CYS A 209 -3.69 -0.69 4.10
CA CYS A 209 -4.89 0.01 4.56
C CYS A 209 -4.64 0.74 5.90
N ARG A 210 -5.27 1.91 6.07
CA ARG A 210 -5.23 2.74 7.30
C ARG A 210 -6.63 3.09 7.82
N CYS A 211 -7.66 2.46 7.28
CA CYS A 211 -9.03 2.62 7.76
C CYS A 211 -9.18 1.99 9.15
N ARG A 212 -10.26 2.31 9.86
CA ARG A 212 -10.53 1.81 11.21
C ARG A 212 -11.99 1.42 11.39
N ARG A 213 -12.27 0.48 12.30
CA ARG A 213 -13.62 0.16 12.76
C ARG A 213 -13.91 0.94 14.04
N ILE A 214 -15.09 1.55 14.13
CA ILE A 214 -15.52 2.35 15.29
C ILE A 214 -16.89 1.83 15.74
N PRO A 215 -17.15 1.69 17.05
CA PRO A 215 -18.45 1.20 17.51
C PRO A 215 -19.57 2.19 17.15
N THR A 216 -20.74 1.67 16.81
CA THR A 216 -21.95 2.49 16.56
C THR A 216 -23.16 1.88 17.26
N GLU A 217 -24.03 2.73 17.80
CA GLU A 217 -25.27 2.33 18.49
C GLU A 217 -26.46 2.24 17.54
N VAL A 218 -26.28 2.67 16.28
CA VAL A 218 -27.36 2.69 15.29
C VAL A 218 -27.59 1.28 14.75
N GLU A 219 -28.72 0.69 15.13
CA GLU A 219 -29.24 -0.55 14.52
C GLU A 219 -29.46 -0.33 13.02
N ALA A 220 -29.41 -1.40 12.21
CA ALA A 220 -29.34 -1.35 10.75
C ALA A 220 -30.57 -0.77 10.02
N ASP A 221 -31.48 -0.09 10.72
CA ASP A 221 -32.77 0.35 10.21
C ASP A 221 -32.82 1.88 10.00
N GLU A 222 -33.41 2.26 8.86
CA GLU A 222 -33.62 3.61 8.29
C GLU A 222 -32.50 4.24 7.42
N LYS A 223 -31.23 4.29 7.85
CA LYS A 223 -30.17 4.97 7.05
C LYS A 223 -29.57 4.12 5.92
N ALA A 224 -29.52 2.80 6.09
CA ALA A 224 -28.94 1.89 5.11
C ALA A 224 -29.80 1.81 3.82
N ASP A 225 -31.12 1.90 3.93
CA ASP A 225 -32.04 1.76 2.79
C ASP A 225 -32.04 2.96 1.84
N SER A 226 -31.91 4.18 2.37
CA SER A 226 -31.82 5.39 1.54
C SER A 226 -30.48 5.48 0.80
N LEU A 227 -29.37 5.10 1.45
CA LEU A 227 -28.05 5.09 0.81
C LEU A 227 -27.87 3.91 -0.14
N LYS A 228 -28.40 2.71 0.18
CA LYS A 228 -28.46 1.57 -0.75
C LYS A 228 -29.30 1.91 -1.99
N LYS A 229 -30.44 2.59 -1.83
CA LYS A 229 -31.23 3.12 -2.96
C LYS A 229 -30.46 4.18 -3.77
N ALA A 230 -29.76 5.10 -3.11
CA ALA A 230 -28.98 6.13 -3.81
C ALA A 230 -27.76 5.57 -4.55
N LEU A 231 -27.06 4.58 -3.97
CA LEU A 231 -25.94 3.90 -4.61
C LEU A 231 -26.40 2.98 -5.74
N ALA A 232 -27.51 2.25 -5.55
CA ALA A 232 -28.13 1.46 -6.60
C ALA A 232 -28.60 2.35 -7.76
N ALA A 233 -29.21 3.51 -7.48
CA ALA A 233 -29.59 4.49 -8.49
C ALA A 233 -28.37 5.12 -9.20
N GLY A 234 -27.28 5.37 -8.47
CA GLY A 234 -26.01 5.87 -9.02
C GLY A 234 -25.29 4.84 -9.92
N ILE A 235 -25.38 3.55 -9.58
CA ILE A 235 -24.82 2.46 -10.38
C ILE A 235 -25.71 2.16 -11.59
N VAL A 236 -27.04 2.20 -11.44
CA VAL A 236 -28.00 2.03 -12.55
C VAL A 236 -27.95 3.23 -13.52
N SER A 237 -27.74 4.45 -13.06
CA SER A 237 -27.51 5.59 -13.96
C SER A 237 -26.16 5.55 -14.68
N GLY A 238 -25.15 4.87 -14.11
CA GLY A 238 -23.86 4.60 -14.76
C GLY A 238 -23.88 3.41 -15.74
N ILE A 239 -24.86 2.50 -15.61
CA ILE A 239 -24.99 1.28 -16.43
C ILE A 239 -26.09 1.42 -17.49
N GLY A 240 -27.10 2.28 -17.27
CA GLY A 240 -28.27 2.47 -18.15
C GLY A 240 -28.11 3.47 -19.29
N LYS A 241 -26.87 3.88 -19.64
CA LYS A 241 -26.58 4.62 -20.88
C LYS A 241 -25.58 3.84 -21.76
N ARG A 242 -25.89 2.57 -21.97
CA ARG A 242 -25.41 1.66 -23.03
C ARG A 242 -26.57 0.67 -23.19
N ASP A 243 -27.38 0.62 -24.24
CA ASP A 243 -27.29 1.04 -25.63
C ASP A 243 -28.73 1.46 -26.05
N ASP A 244 -28.99 2.35 -27.01
CA ASP A 244 -28.97 2.04 -28.43
C ASP A 244 -29.18 3.31 -29.28
N LYS A 245 -28.46 3.33 -30.41
CA LYS A 245 -28.63 4.11 -31.66
C LYS A 245 -28.15 5.57 -31.76
N GLU A 246 -27.12 5.65 -32.61
CA GLU A 246 -26.85 6.63 -33.67
C GLU A 246 -26.07 7.94 -33.36
N GLU A 247 -24.98 8.04 -34.14
CA GLU A 247 -24.27 9.21 -34.65
C GLU A 247 -23.25 10.00 -33.80
N ASN A 248 -22.01 9.96 -34.31
CA ASN A 248 -20.96 10.99 -34.36
C ASN A 248 -20.59 11.79 -33.10
N THR A 249 -19.30 11.78 -32.73
CA THR A 249 -18.34 12.90 -32.90
C THR A 249 -17.08 12.63 -32.07
N GLU A 250 -15.93 12.44 -32.72
CA GLU A 250 -14.61 12.43 -32.08
C GLU A 250 -14.15 13.87 -31.85
N GLU A 251 -13.95 14.29 -30.59
CA GLU A 251 -13.24 15.53 -30.25
C GLU A 251 -11.73 15.23 -30.15
N ASP A 252 -10.96 15.74 -31.11
CA ASP A 252 -9.50 15.59 -31.20
C ASP A 252 -8.78 16.50 -30.18
N ILE A 253 -8.13 15.91 -29.18
CA ILE A 253 -7.25 16.61 -28.24
C ILE A 253 -5.80 16.45 -28.70
N GLN A 254 -5.21 17.50 -29.28
CA GLN A 254 -3.78 17.53 -29.61
C GLN A 254 -2.90 18.02 -28.45
N TYR A 255 -1.84 17.27 -28.14
CA TYR A 255 -0.80 17.62 -27.17
C TYR A 255 0.49 18.03 -27.88
N THR A 256 1.03 19.20 -27.57
CA THR A 256 2.38 19.61 -28.01
C THR A 256 3.30 19.82 -26.81
N TYR A 257 4.50 19.22 -26.87
CA TYR A 257 5.52 19.28 -25.82
C TYR A 257 6.64 20.26 -26.21
N THR A 258 7.03 21.14 -25.29
CA THR A 258 8.29 21.91 -25.37
C THR A 258 8.95 21.92 -23.99
N GLU A 259 10.26 21.63 -23.94
CA GLU A 259 11.05 21.51 -22.70
C GLU A 259 11.14 22.83 -21.93
N GLY A 260 10.96 22.78 -20.61
CA GLY A 260 11.12 23.92 -19.69
C GLY A 260 9.79 24.44 -19.10
N GLU A 261 9.39 23.88 -17.95
CA GLU A 261 8.22 24.17 -17.08
C GLU A 261 7.30 25.39 -17.39
N ILE A 262 6.44 25.29 -18.41
CA ILE A 262 5.09 25.90 -18.45
C ILE A 262 4.16 24.94 -19.20
N LYS A 263 3.08 24.47 -18.57
CA LYS A 263 2.04 23.71 -19.28
C LYS A 263 1.01 24.68 -19.82
N THR A 264 0.84 24.75 -21.14
CA THR A 264 -0.25 25.51 -21.76
C THR A 264 -1.27 24.56 -22.37
N TYR A 265 -2.54 24.77 -22.06
CA TYR A 265 -3.67 24.06 -22.65
C TYR A 265 -4.49 25.05 -23.46
N ARG A 266 -4.84 24.65 -24.69
CA ARG A 266 -5.73 25.39 -25.59
C ARG A 266 -6.97 24.55 -25.80
N ILE A 267 -8.12 25.14 -25.53
CA ILE A 267 -9.44 24.53 -25.72
C ILE A 267 -10.05 25.21 -26.94
N PHE A 268 -10.43 24.44 -27.94
CA PHE A 268 -11.09 24.91 -29.16
C PHE A 268 -12.57 24.53 -29.11
N ASP A 269 -13.42 25.32 -29.76
CA ASP A 269 -14.81 24.94 -30.00
C ASP A 269 -14.94 24.06 -31.25
N ASN A 270 -16.16 23.60 -31.52
CA ASN A 270 -16.48 22.68 -32.61
C ASN A 270 -16.27 23.28 -34.01
N ASP A 271 -16.08 24.60 -34.12
CA ASP A 271 -15.78 25.31 -35.37
C ASP A 271 -14.27 25.60 -35.52
N GLY A 272 -13.43 25.04 -34.63
CA GLY A 272 -11.98 25.21 -34.65
C GLY A 272 -11.50 26.57 -34.14
N LYS A 273 -12.38 27.38 -33.51
CA LYS A 273 -11.99 28.66 -32.91
C LYS A 273 -11.52 28.45 -31.49
N LEU A 274 -10.45 29.15 -31.12
CA LEU A 274 -9.85 29.06 -29.79
C LEU A 274 -10.81 29.64 -28.74
N LYS A 275 -11.35 28.78 -27.88
CA LYS A 275 -12.29 29.15 -26.83
C LYS A 275 -11.59 29.60 -25.56
N GLU A 276 -10.48 28.95 -25.19
CA GLU A 276 -9.76 29.29 -23.96
C GLU A 276 -8.27 28.88 -24.02
N ARG A 277 -7.39 29.68 -23.41
CA ARG A 277 -5.97 29.35 -23.25
C ARG A 277 -5.56 29.51 -21.80
N LYS A 278 -5.17 28.40 -21.16
CA LYS A 278 -4.72 28.39 -19.76
C LYS A 278 -3.26 27.97 -19.67
N SER A 279 -2.45 28.76 -18.94
CA SER A 279 -1.05 28.46 -18.67
C SER A 279 -0.84 28.19 -17.18
N TRP A 280 -0.24 27.05 -16.85
CA TRP A 280 0.11 26.68 -15.48
C TRP A 280 1.63 26.62 -15.30
N ARG A 281 2.13 27.35 -14.29
CA ARG A 281 3.52 27.31 -13.83
C ARG A 281 3.56 26.87 -12.37
N LYS A 282 4.52 26.03 -11.99
CA LYS A 282 4.77 25.74 -10.56
C LYS A 282 5.24 27.04 -9.86
N PRO A 283 4.65 27.41 -8.71
CA PRO A 283 5.14 28.53 -7.92
C PRO A 283 6.50 28.20 -7.30
N THR A 284 7.34 29.23 -7.14
CA THR A 284 8.69 29.08 -6.56
C THR A 284 8.66 29.18 -5.03
N LYS A 285 9.70 28.64 -4.35
CA LYS A 285 9.76 28.51 -2.87
C LYS A 285 9.52 29.83 -2.10
N SER A 286 9.80 30.99 -2.69
CA SER A 286 9.56 32.30 -2.08
C SER A 286 8.07 32.66 -2.01
N GLU A 287 7.25 32.27 -2.99
CA GLU A 287 5.82 32.58 -3.06
C GLU A 287 4.99 31.78 -2.04
N PHE A 288 5.45 30.58 -1.68
CA PHE A 288 4.83 29.73 -0.65
C PHE A 288 4.90 30.34 0.77
N THR A 289 5.82 31.28 1.00
CA THR A 289 6.04 31.87 2.34
C THR A 289 5.10 33.05 2.61
N ILE A 290 4.57 33.69 1.55
CA ILE A 290 3.63 34.82 1.64
C ILE A 290 2.20 34.33 1.92
N LEU A 291 1.81 33.16 1.38
CA LEU A 291 0.49 32.56 1.59
C LEU A 291 0.24 32.01 3.01
N LYS A 292 1.28 31.87 3.84
CA LYS A 292 1.13 31.46 5.26
C LYS A 292 0.80 32.61 6.21
N LYS A 293 0.97 33.87 5.81
CA LYS A 293 0.77 35.04 6.69
C LYS A 293 -0.60 35.72 6.58
N GLY A 294 -1.38 35.44 5.52
CA GLY A 294 -2.75 35.93 5.39
C GLY A 294 -3.74 34.80 5.71
N GLY A 295 -4.25 34.78 6.95
CA GLY A 295 -5.27 33.82 7.36
C GLY A 295 -6.51 33.88 6.45
N TRP A 296 -7.08 32.70 6.17
CA TRP A 296 -8.40 32.58 5.54
C TRP A 296 -9.43 33.36 6.37
N LYS A 297 -9.98 34.41 5.78
CA LYS A 297 -11.31 34.90 6.13
C LYS A 297 -12.26 34.26 5.14
N ASP A 298 -13.23 33.53 5.68
CA ASP A 298 -14.38 33.06 4.92
C ASP A 298 -15.32 34.26 4.68
N ASP A 299 -15.55 34.58 3.41
CA ASP A 299 -16.74 35.24 2.86
C ASP A 299 -16.95 34.69 1.44
#